data_AF-A0A402SXV0-F1
#
_entry.id   AF-A0A402SXV0-F1
#
_cell.length_a   1.000
_cell.length_b   1.000
_cell.length_c   1.000
_cell.angle_alpha   90.00
_cell.angle_beta   90.00
_cell.angle_gamma   90.00
#
_symmetry.space_group_name_H-M   'P 1'
#
loop_
_entity.id
_entity.type
_entity.pdbx_description
1 polymer ?
#
loop_
_entity_poly.entity_id
_entity_poly.type
_entity_poly.pdbx_seq_one_letter_code
_entity_poly.pdbx_strand_id
1 'polypeptide(L)'
;MNNSNVMIDIETTGTQHHSAIVSVAVAIFDLLTGKIFAEEYIRIRWKEDCKICGGKIDADTFEWWVKQSPEARAELITSDDQLPPDDALMRLFEFIRKHCDGGPVYVWAKSPSFDLSLIKDAAERCAISSEEIPWKFWNERDVRTIEAL
;
A
#
# COMPACT_ATOMS: atom_id res chain seq x y z
N MET A 1 1.26 -4.43 -25.31
CA MET A 1 0.32 -3.95 -24.28
C MET A 1 1.17 -3.15 -23.31
N ASN A 2 0.77 -1.93 -22.99
CA ASN A 2 1.56 -1.03 -22.16
C ASN A 2 1.18 -1.28 -20.69
N ASN A 3 1.97 -2.08 -19.99
CA ASN A 3 1.68 -2.47 -18.60
C ASN A 3 2.22 -1.40 -17.66
N SER A 4 1.56 -0.25 -17.63
CA SER A 4 2.04 0.91 -16.89
C SER A 4 1.10 1.38 -15.78
N ASN A 5 -0.12 0.81 -15.67
CA ASN A 5 -1.09 1.23 -14.66
C ASN A 5 -1.14 0.24 -13.49
N VAL A 6 -1.00 0.78 -12.28
CA VAL A 6 -0.98 0.04 -11.03
C VAL A 6 -2.03 0.64 -10.10
N MET A 7 -2.95 -0.16 -9.58
CA MET A 7 -3.85 0.24 -8.50
C MET A 7 -3.25 -0.20 -7.18
N ILE A 8 -3.24 0.67 -6.18
CA ILE A 8 -2.83 0.36 -4.80
C ILE A 8 -3.92 0.81 -3.84
N ASP A 9 -4.14 -0.03 -2.83
CA ASP A 9 -4.99 0.25 -1.67
C ASP A 9 -4.28 -0.28 -0.41
N ILE A 10 -4.40 0.44 0.71
CA ILE A 10 -3.75 0.05 1.97
C ILE A 10 -4.74 0.08 3.13
N GLU A 11 -4.56 -0.84 4.06
CA GLU A 11 -5.21 -0.81 5.36
C GLU A 11 -4.22 -0.36 6.43
N THR A 12 -4.66 0.48 7.36
CA THR A 12 -3.77 1.13 8.33
C THR A 12 -4.32 1.07 9.75
N THR A 13 -3.43 1.31 10.71
CA THR A 13 -3.77 1.42 12.14
C THR A 13 -4.22 2.83 12.54
N GLY A 14 -4.41 3.74 11.59
CA GLY A 14 -4.70 5.15 11.83
C GLY A 14 -4.92 5.94 10.54
N THR A 15 -5.49 7.14 10.66
CA THR A 15 -5.68 8.06 9.51
C THR A 15 -4.66 9.20 9.47
N GLN A 16 -3.66 9.18 10.35
CA GLN A 16 -2.67 10.24 10.52
C GLN A 16 -1.34 9.86 9.86
N HIS A 17 -0.46 10.85 9.70
CA HIS A 17 0.93 10.60 9.29
C HIS A 17 1.61 9.62 10.27
N HIS A 18 2.51 8.79 9.75
CA HIS A 18 3.14 7.68 10.48
C HIS A 18 2.22 6.54 10.91
N SER A 19 0.95 6.48 10.49
CA SER A 19 0.12 5.31 10.78
C SER A 19 0.77 4.05 10.22
N ALA A 20 0.84 2.99 11.03
CA ALA A 20 1.40 1.72 10.56
C ALA A 20 0.49 1.10 9.50
N ILE A 21 1.09 0.50 8.49
CA ILE A 21 0.38 -0.20 7.43
C ILE A 21 0.15 -1.65 7.89
N VAL A 22 -1.09 -2.10 7.81
CA VAL A 22 -1.54 -3.45 8.15
C VAL A 22 -1.42 -4.36 6.94
N SER A 23 -1.86 -3.88 5.77
CA SER A 23 -1.77 -4.62 4.51
C SER A 23 -1.76 -3.69 3.31
N VAL A 24 -1.30 -4.21 2.18
CA VAL A 24 -1.30 -3.55 0.88
C VAL A 24 -1.89 -4.50 -0.16
N ALA A 25 -2.88 -4.03 -0.90
CA ALA A 25 -3.36 -4.67 -2.12
C ALA A 25 -2.79 -3.92 -3.34
N VAL A 26 -2.29 -4.67 -4.33
CA VAL A 26 -1.75 -4.09 -5.56
C VAL A 26 -2.24 -4.86 -6.78
N ALA A 27 -2.63 -4.15 -7.84
CA ALA A 27 -3.07 -4.75 -9.10
C ALA A 27 -2.53 -4.01 -10.32
N ILE A 28 -2.00 -4.77 -11.29
CA ILE A 28 -1.58 -4.27 -12.60
C ILE A 28 -2.76 -4.43 -13.55
N PHE A 29 -3.19 -3.34 -14.18
CA PHE A 29 -4.42 -3.37 -14.97
C PHE A 29 -4.32 -2.57 -16.27
N ASP A 30 -5.23 -2.88 -17.19
CA ASP A 30 -5.44 -2.10 -18.40
C ASP A 30 -6.47 -0.99 -18.14
N LEU A 31 -6.08 0.27 -18.36
CA LEU A 31 -6.91 1.44 -18.04
C LEU A 31 -8.21 1.51 -18.84
N LEU A 32 -8.23 1.00 -20.07
CA LEU A 32 -9.39 1.13 -20.96
C LEU A 32 -10.40 -0.01 -20.78
N THR A 33 -9.90 -1.21 -20.51
CA THR A 33 -10.71 -2.43 -20.41
C THR A 33 -10.99 -2.86 -18.97
N GLY A 34 -10.24 -2.33 -17.99
CA GLY A 34 -10.30 -2.75 -16.60
C GLY A 34 -9.73 -4.16 -16.35
N LYS A 35 -9.12 -4.79 -17.37
CA LYS A 35 -8.56 -6.13 -17.24
C LYS A 35 -7.38 -6.12 -16.27
N ILE A 36 -7.43 -6.96 -15.24
CA ILE A 36 -6.33 -7.21 -14.32
C ILE A 36 -5.37 -8.23 -14.93
N PHE A 37 -4.07 -7.93 -14.92
CA PHE A 37 -3.01 -8.78 -15.45
C PHE A 37 -2.25 -9.54 -14.34
N ALA A 38 -2.12 -8.91 -13.18
CA ALA A 38 -1.49 -9.48 -12.00
C ALA A 38 -2.01 -8.72 -10.79
N GLU A 39 -2.15 -9.41 -9.66
CA GLU A 39 -2.51 -8.82 -8.38
C GLU A 39 -1.79 -9.53 -7.24
N GLU A 40 -1.57 -8.83 -6.15
CA GLU A 40 -0.98 -9.39 -4.94
C GLU A 40 -1.56 -8.70 -3.70
N TYR A 41 -1.71 -9.46 -2.62
CA TYR A 41 -2.11 -8.98 -1.31
C TYR A 41 -1.00 -9.29 -0.31
N ILE A 42 -0.47 -8.24 0.33
CA ILE A 42 0.70 -8.32 1.21
C ILE A 42 0.26 -7.91 2.61
N ARG A 43 0.41 -8.81 3.58
CA ARG A 43 0.20 -8.49 5.00
C ARG A 43 1.50 -8.06 5.66
N ILE A 44 1.42 -7.05 6.50
CA ILE A 44 2.57 -6.42 7.14
C ILE A 44 2.49 -6.62 8.66
N ARG A 45 3.64 -6.94 9.28
CA ARG A 45 3.80 -6.99 10.73
C ARG A 45 3.79 -5.58 11.32
N TRP A 46 2.64 -4.92 11.30
CA TRP A 46 2.46 -3.53 11.78
C TRP A 46 2.92 -3.34 13.24
N LYS A 47 2.78 -4.36 14.09
CA LYS A 47 3.27 -4.31 15.49
C LYS A 47 4.79 -4.15 15.56
N GLU A 48 5.50 -4.73 14.59
CA GLU A 48 6.93 -4.58 14.45
C GLU A 48 7.26 -3.18 13.94
N ASP A 49 6.57 -2.69 12.90
CA ASP A 49 6.68 -1.29 12.42
C ASP A 49 6.57 -0.29 13.58
N CYS A 50 5.55 -0.44 14.43
CA CYS A 50 5.38 0.40 15.61
C CYS A 50 6.53 0.32 16.62
N LYS A 51 7.12 -0.86 16.81
CA LYS A 51 8.17 -1.09 17.82
C LYS A 51 9.55 -0.65 17.35
N ILE A 52 9.86 -0.82 16.07
CA ILE A 52 11.23 -0.69 15.55
C ILE A 52 11.39 0.45 14.53
N CYS A 53 10.35 0.75 13.75
CA CYS A 53 10.40 1.77 12.68
C CYS A 53 9.64 3.05 13.06
N GLY A 54 8.87 3.06 14.15
CA GLY A 54 8.17 4.26 14.63
C GLY A 54 6.77 4.47 14.04
N GLY A 55 6.16 3.44 13.46
CA GLY A 55 4.75 3.44 13.07
C GLY A 55 3.82 3.72 14.26
N LYS A 56 2.66 4.33 14.02
CA LYS A 56 1.71 4.77 15.05
C LYS A 56 0.37 4.09 14.91
N ILE A 57 -0.28 3.91 16.05
CA ILE A 57 -1.67 3.45 16.15
C ILE A 57 -2.52 4.62 16.64
N ASP A 58 -3.69 4.78 16.03
CA ASP A 58 -4.74 5.67 16.52
C ASP A 58 -5.73 4.86 17.38
N ALA A 59 -6.08 5.39 18.55
CA ALA A 59 -7.05 4.78 19.44
C ALA A 59 -8.44 4.68 18.79
N ASP A 60 -8.83 5.71 18.01
CA ASP A 60 -10.13 5.75 17.33
C ASP A 60 -10.18 4.70 16.21
N THR A 61 -9.07 4.49 15.50
CA THR A 61 -8.97 3.45 14.47
C THR A 61 -8.92 2.05 15.07
N PHE A 62 -8.27 1.87 16.23
CA PHE A 62 -8.35 0.60 16.96
C PHE A 62 -9.79 0.28 17.39
N GLU A 63 -10.54 1.28 17.89
CA GLU A 63 -11.94 1.10 18.25
C GLU A 63 -12.82 0.78 17.03
N TRP A 64 -12.55 1.40 15.89
CA TRP A 64 -13.20 1.09 14.62
C TRP A 64 -12.96 -0.36 14.19
N TRP A 65 -11.71 -0.84 14.27
CA TRP A 65 -11.34 -2.21 13.93
C TRP A 65 -12.00 -3.25 14.83
N VAL A 66 -12.13 -2.97 16.14
CA VAL A 66 -12.83 -3.86 17.09
C VAL A 66 -14.29 -4.09 16.68
N LYS A 67 -14.92 -3.10 16.05
CA LYS A 67 -16.32 -3.16 15.58
C LYS A 67 -16.49 -3.90 14.25
N GLN A 68 -15.41 -4.25 13.55
CA GLN A 68 -15.47 -4.96 12.27
C GLN A 68 -15.76 -6.46 12.43
N SER A 69 -16.00 -7.13 11.30
CA SER A 69 -16.24 -8.57 11.26
C SER A 69 -15.06 -9.37 11.84
N PRO A 70 -15.27 -10.61 12.30
CA PRO A 70 -14.19 -11.47 12.75
C PRO A 70 -13.05 -11.60 11.75
N GLU A 71 -13.38 -11.67 10.46
CA GLU A 71 -12.42 -11.79 9.35
C GLU A 71 -11.56 -10.52 9.23
N ALA A 72 -12.17 -9.34 9.29
CA ALA A 72 -11.45 -8.08 9.29
C ALA A 72 -10.53 -7.95 10.53
N ARG A 73 -11.00 -8.37 11.71
CA ARG A 73 -10.15 -8.39 12.91
C ARG A 73 -8.99 -9.39 12.80
N ALA A 74 -9.15 -10.47 12.05
CA ALA A 74 -8.09 -11.45 11.85
C ALA A 74 -6.88 -10.84 11.12
N GLU A 75 -7.08 -9.86 10.23
CA GLU A 75 -5.99 -9.11 9.59
C GLU A 75 -5.05 -8.43 10.61
N LEU A 76 -5.59 -7.97 11.75
CA LEU A 76 -4.79 -7.34 12.81
C LEU A 76 -4.05 -8.32 13.74
N ILE A 77 -4.53 -9.56 13.82
CA ILE A 77 -4.16 -10.50 14.89
C ILE A 77 -3.36 -11.70 14.35
N THR A 78 -3.55 -12.08 13.09
CA THR A 78 -2.95 -13.29 12.49
C THR A 78 -1.48 -13.08 12.15
N SER A 79 -0.59 -13.97 12.60
CA SER A 79 0.86 -13.80 12.51
C SER A 79 1.56 -14.55 11.38
N ASP A 80 0.94 -15.59 10.82
CA ASP A 80 1.69 -16.66 10.15
C ASP A 80 2.13 -16.31 8.72
N ASP A 81 1.50 -15.30 8.12
CA ASP A 81 1.73 -14.86 6.74
C ASP A 81 2.01 -13.34 6.63
N GLN A 82 2.30 -12.68 7.75
CA GLN A 82 2.74 -11.28 7.79
C GLN A 82 4.25 -11.17 7.54
N LEU A 83 4.66 -10.23 6.68
CA LEU A 83 6.06 -9.92 6.43
C LEU A 83 6.58 -8.80 7.36
N PRO A 84 7.88 -8.77 7.67
CA PRO A 84 8.52 -7.58 8.21
C PRO A 84 8.20 -6.33 7.36
N PRO A 85 8.11 -5.12 7.94
CA PRO A 85 7.72 -3.91 7.21
C PRO A 85 8.58 -3.59 5.98
N ASP A 86 9.88 -3.73 6.11
CA ASP A 86 10.86 -3.53 5.03
C ASP A 86 10.70 -4.58 3.93
N ASP A 87 10.63 -5.86 4.29
CA ASP A 87 10.39 -6.96 3.35
C ASP A 87 9.06 -6.81 2.59
N ALA A 88 8.00 -6.36 3.26
CA ALA A 88 6.71 -6.13 2.64
C ALA A 88 6.73 -5.01 1.60
N LEU A 89 7.38 -3.88 1.94
CA LEU A 89 7.53 -2.73 1.04
C LEU A 89 8.40 -3.09 -0.16
N MET A 90 9.52 -3.79 0.06
CA MET A 90 10.37 -4.27 -1.02
C MET A 90 9.63 -5.25 -1.93
N ARG A 91 8.84 -6.18 -1.38
CA ARG A 91 7.99 -7.09 -2.16
C ARG A 91 6.98 -6.35 -3.03
N LEU A 92 6.33 -5.31 -2.50
CA LEU A 92 5.44 -4.44 -3.28
C LEU A 92 6.21 -3.79 -4.45
N PHE A 93 7.38 -3.22 -4.19
CA PHE A 93 8.16 -2.54 -5.22
C PHE A 93 8.68 -3.50 -6.28
N GLU A 94 9.13 -4.69 -5.89
CA GLU A 94 9.53 -5.77 -6.78
C GLU A 94 8.38 -6.30 -7.62
N PHE A 95 7.19 -6.48 -7.04
CA PHE A 95 5.99 -6.87 -7.77
C PHE A 95 5.69 -5.87 -8.90
N ILE A 96 5.70 -4.57 -8.60
CA ILE A 96 5.46 -3.52 -9.60
C ILE A 96 6.52 -3.59 -10.71
N ARG A 97 7.82 -3.66 -10.35
CA ARG A 97 8.91 -3.73 -11.34
C ARG A 97 8.84 -4.96 -12.23
N LYS A 98 8.47 -6.11 -11.66
CA LYS A 98 8.36 -7.38 -12.38
C LYS A 98 7.26 -7.35 -13.43
N HIS A 99 6.17 -6.64 -13.17
CA HIS A 99 4.98 -6.68 -14.01
C HIS A 99 4.78 -5.44 -14.89
N CYS A 100 5.53 -4.37 -14.65
CA CYS A 100 5.59 -3.20 -15.53
C CYS A 100 6.65 -3.35 -16.63
N ASP A 101 6.41 -2.70 -17.77
CA ASP A 101 7.18 -2.85 -19.01
C ASP A 101 8.45 -1.97 -19.11
N GLY A 102 8.97 -1.50 -17.96
CA GLY A 102 10.14 -0.63 -17.89
C GLY A 102 9.90 0.83 -18.29
N GLY A 103 8.68 1.18 -18.72
CA GLY A 103 8.25 2.56 -18.93
C GLY A 103 7.85 3.29 -17.64
N PRO A 104 7.29 4.51 -17.74
CA PRO A 104 6.75 5.22 -16.58
C PRO A 104 5.62 4.42 -15.92
N VAL A 105 5.71 4.20 -14.60
CA VAL A 105 4.65 3.59 -13.80
C VAL A 105 3.66 4.67 -13.35
N TYR A 106 2.38 4.51 -13.71
CA TYR A 106 1.25 5.33 -13.26
C TYR A 106 0.51 4.60 -12.14
N VAL A 107 0.61 5.15 -10.93
CA VAL A 107 0.05 4.53 -9.73
C VAL A 107 -1.24 5.23 -9.33
N TRP A 108 -2.30 4.45 -9.23
CA TRP A 108 -3.65 4.85 -8.91
C TRP A 108 -3.97 4.49 -7.46
N ALA A 109 -4.65 5.38 -6.76
CA ALA A 109 -5.24 5.11 -5.46
C ALA A 109 -6.55 5.90 -5.32
N LYS A 110 -7.43 5.49 -4.41
CA LYS A 110 -8.68 6.22 -4.13
C LYS A 110 -8.47 7.40 -3.17
N SER A 111 -7.24 7.67 -2.76
CA SER A 111 -6.77 8.96 -2.25
C SER A 111 -5.23 8.94 -2.20
N PRO A 112 -4.49 9.25 -3.29
CA PRO A 112 -3.03 9.11 -3.32
C PRO A 112 -2.29 9.90 -2.23
N SER A 113 -2.85 11.03 -1.82
CA SER A 113 -2.35 11.85 -0.72
C SER A 113 -2.38 11.14 0.63
N PHE A 114 -3.14 10.04 0.76
CA PHE A 114 -3.21 9.16 1.90
C PHE A 114 -2.38 7.89 1.64
N ASP A 115 -2.82 7.04 0.71
CA ASP A 115 -2.24 5.70 0.51
C ASP A 115 -0.76 5.76 0.12
N LEU A 116 -0.45 6.49 -0.95
CA LEU A 116 0.91 6.56 -1.49
C LEU A 116 1.84 7.39 -0.60
N SER A 117 1.30 8.41 0.08
CA SER A 117 2.03 9.16 1.10
C SER A 117 2.44 8.28 2.27
N LEU A 118 1.55 7.41 2.77
CA LEU A 118 1.87 6.50 3.88
C LEU A 118 2.84 5.40 3.46
N ILE A 119 2.81 4.92 2.22
CA ILE A 119 3.81 3.98 1.70
C ILE A 119 5.21 4.62 1.67
N LYS A 120 5.30 5.88 1.20
CA LYS A 120 6.57 6.63 1.18
C LYS A 120 7.09 6.89 2.60
N ASP A 121 6.20 7.30 3.50
CA ASP A 121 6.52 7.48 4.92
C ASP A 121 7.03 6.16 5.52
N ALA A 122 6.33 5.05 5.27
CA ALA A 122 6.75 3.73 5.74
C ALA A 122 8.13 3.34 5.23
N ALA A 123 8.40 3.52 3.94
CA ALA A 123 9.71 3.30 3.35
C ALA A 123 10.80 4.14 4.03
N GLU A 124 10.54 5.43 4.25
CA GLU A 124 11.49 6.33 4.91
C GLU A 124 11.82 5.85 6.33
N ARG A 125 10.83 5.53 7.16
CA ARG A 125 11.13 5.07 8.54
C ARG A 125 11.73 3.65 8.59
N CYS A 126 11.52 2.84 7.55
CA CYS A 126 12.22 1.57 7.34
C CYS A 126 13.62 1.75 6.74
N ALA A 127 14.10 2.99 6.56
CA ALA A 127 15.39 3.32 5.94
C ALA A 127 15.56 2.80 4.50
N ILE A 128 14.45 2.63 3.78
CA ILE A 128 14.43 2.30 2.35
C ILE A 128 14.62 3.59 1.54
N SER A 129 15.57 3.58 0.61
CA SER A 129 15.82 4.73 -0.26
C SER A 129 14.60 5.07 -1.11
N SER A 130 14.30 6.35 -1.30
CA SER A 130 13.25 6.81 -2.22
C SER A 130 13.46 6.36 -3.68
N GLU A 131 14.68 5.97 -4.04
CA GLU A 131 15.00 5.39 -5.36
C GLU A 131 14.44 3.97 -5.55
N GLU A 132 14.12 3.28 -4.44
CA GLU A 132 13.48 1.96 -4.48
C GLU A 132 12.00 2.03 -4.87
N ILE A 133 11.37 3.21 -4.74
CA ILE A 133 9.97 3.40 -5.09
C ILE A 133 9.85 3.42 -6.63
N PRO A 134 9.11 2.47 -7.25
CA PRO A 134 9.16 2.25 -8.69
C PRO A 134 8.35 3.25 -9.53
N TRP A 135 7.79 4.28 -8.90
CA TRP A 135 7.08 5.37 -9.58
C TRP A 135 7.64 6.73 -9.17
N LYS A 136 7.37 7.73 -10.02
CA LYS A 136 7.68 9.14 -9.72
C LYS A 136 6.42 9.82 -9.19
N PHE A 137 6.58 10.78 -8.27
CA PHE A 137 5.42 11.44 -7.63
C PHE A 137 4.48 12.13 -8.64
N TRP A 138 4.99 12.61 -9.78
CA TRP A 138 4.16 13.20 -10.84
C TRP A 138 3.34 12.17 -11.66
N ASN A 139 3.57 10.87 -11.45
CA ASN A 139 2.81 9.78 -12.06
C ASN A 139 1.68 9.24 -11.16
N GLU A 140 1.46 9.83 -9.99
CA GLU A 140 0.37 9.46 -9.10
C GLU A 140 -0.97 9.94 -9.66
N ARG A 141 -2.01 9.13 -9.49
CA ARG A 141 -3.34 9.34 -10.06
C ARG A 141 -4.41 9.08 -9.02
N ASP A 142 -5.35 10.00 -8.89
CA ASP A 142 -6.48 9.85 -7.98
C ASP A 142 -7.69 9.32 -8.76
N VAL A 143 -8.18 8.14 -8.37
CA VAL A 143 -9.38 7.52 -8.94
C VAL A 143 -10.58 8.47 -8.85
N ARG A 144 -10.70 9.25 -7.76
CA ARG A 144 -11.78 10.22 -7.57
C ARG A 144 -11.82 11.30 -8.63
N THR A 145 -10.68 11.58 -9.28
CA THR A 145 -10.63 12.56 -10.39
C THR A 145 -11.45 12.06 -11.58
N ILE A 146 -11.42 10.75 -11.86
CA ILE A 146 -12.17 10.14 -12.96
C ILE A 146 -13.62 9.87 -12.53
N GLU A 147 -13.86 9.45 -11.29
CA GLU A 147 -15.23 9.23 -10.77
C GLU A 147 -16.09 10.51 -10.75
N ALA A 148 -15.45 11.69 -10.74
CA ALA A 148 -16.12 12.98 -10.75
C ALA A 148 -16.41 13.54 -12.15
N LEU A 149 -16.06 12.83 -13.22
CA LEU A 149 -16.34 13.19 -14.63
C LEU A 149 -17.72 12.68 -15.07
#